data_AF-A0A1M6PPX5-F1
#
_entry.id   AF-A0A1M6PPX5-F1
#
_cell.length_a   1.000
_cell.length_b   1.000
_cell.length_c   1.000
_cell.angle_alpha   90.00
_cell.angle_beta   90.00
_cell.angle_gamma   90.00
#
_symmetry.space_group_name_H-M   'P 1'
#
loop_
_entity.id
_entity.type
_entity.pdbx_description
1 polymer ?
#
loop_
_entity_poly.entity_id
_entity_poly.type
_entity_poly.pdbx_seq_one_letter_code
_entity_poly.pdbx_strand_id
1 'polypeptide(L)'
;MGYKIVLEGRADSFMEELERDFKKAGHEVIEESEEVDIFVYCIHPPACEAMDYNALLKAYDETALELLRKVSEYLPLLEKGRKKRLCFVTSLDSSINNTRTGGHWERIVSASCNMAVKTLFNRLNPLGFTFRLFAVEDYSELSEASYAAGYMLQDRSMEEESHQHSDEKRIVIRDKYEREYPW
;
A
#
# COMPACT_ATOMS: atom_id res chain seq x y z
N MET A 1 6.11 -18.34 -12.84
CA MET A 1 4.99 -17.73 -13.60
C MET A 1 4.77 -16.37 -12.97
N GLY A 2 4.76 -15.30 -13.75
CA GLY A 2 4.57 -13.94 -13.24
C GLY A 2 3.20 -13.77 -12.57
N TYR A 3 3.07 -12.71 -11.77
CA TYR A 3 1.80 -12.29 -11.18
C TYR A 3 1.23 -11.15 -12.02
N LYS A 4 -0.10 -11.04 -12.05
CA LYS A 4 -0.81 -9.88 -12.60
C LYS A 4 -0.98 -8.84 -11.52
N ILE A 5 -0.34 -7.70 -11.68
CA ILE A 5 -0.23 -6.64 -10.68
C ILE A 5 -0.91 -5.39 -11.23
N VAL A 6 -1.76 -4.77 -10.43
CA VAL A 6 -2.29 -3.43 -10.72
C VAL A 6 -1.67 -2.41 -9.77
N LEU A 7 -1.30 -1.25 -10.32
CA LEU A 7 -0.75 -0.13 -9.57
C LEU A 7 -1.73 1.04 -9.63
N GLU A 8 -2.08 1.58 -8.47
CA GLU A 8 -3.05 2.66 -8.32
C GLU A 8 -2.52 3.74 -7.36
N GLY A 9 -3.08 4.95 -7.48
CA GLY A 9 -2.69 6.12 -6.70
C GLY A 9 -2.13 7.24 -7.57
N ARG A 10 -1.34 8.13 -6.96
CA ARG A 10 -0.75 9.26 -7.70
C ARG A 10 0.33 8.78 -8.67
N ALA A 11 0.19 9.11 -9.95
CA ALA A 11 1.23 8.91 -10.94
C ALA A 11 2.42 9.85 -10.66
N ASP A 12 3.54 9.27 -10.26
CA ASP A 12 4.80 9.95 -9.99
C ASP A 12 6.01 9.04 -10.29
N SER A 13 7.22 9.59 -10.14
CA SER A 13 8.46 8.85 -10.39
C SER A 13 8.64 7.62 -9.50
N PHE A 14 8.03 7.61 -8.30
CA PHE A 14 8.08 6.44 -7.42
C PHE A 14 7.24 5.30 -7.99
N MET A 15 6.04 5.62 -8.50
CA MET A 15 5.16 4.64 -9.15
C MET A 15 5.79 4.07 -10.44
N GLU A 16 6.43 4.92 -11.25
CA GLU A 16 7.17 4.48 -12.45
C GLU A 16 8.31 3.52 -12.09
N GLU A 17 9.05 3.80 -11.01
CA GLU A 17 10.11 2.93 -10.51
C GLU A 17 9.56 1.60 -10.01
N LEU A 18 8.46 1.64 -9.24
CA LEU A 18 7.80 0.46 -8.71
C LEU A 18 7.32 -0.46 -9.84
N GLU A 19 6.72 0.10 -10.88
CA GLU A 19 6.34 -0.62 -12.11
C GLU A 19 7.55 -1.28 -12.77
N ARG A 20 8.65 -0.54 -12.91
CA ARG A 20 9.89 -1.05 -13.49
C ARG A 20 10.43 -2.26 -12.71
N ASP A 21 10.40 -2.20 -11.39
CA ASP A 21 10.89 -3.28 -10.53
C ASP A 21 10.00 -4.52 -10.58
N PHE A 22 8.67 -4.36 -10.62
CA PHE A 22 7.76 -5.50 -10.85
C PHE A 22 8.02 -6.18 -12.20
N LYS A 23 8.18 -5.40 -13.28
CA LYS A 23 8.51 -5.93 -14.62
C LYS A 23 9.86 -6.63 -14.64
N LYS A 24 10.88 -6.05 -13.99
CA LYS A 24 12.22 -6.64 -13.88
C LYS A 24 12.21 -7.97 -13.11
N ALA A 25 11.33 -8.12 -12.13
CA ALA A 25 11.11 -9.37 -11.41
C ALA A 25 10.28 -10.41 -12.20
N GLY A 26 9.83 -10.07 -13.42
CA GLY A 26 9.11 -10.98 -14.31
C GLY A 26 7.60 -11.04 -14.06
N HIS A 27 7.05 -10.00 -13.42
CA HIS A 27 5.60 -9.84 -13.22
C HIS A 27 5.00 -8.92 -14.28
N GLU A 28 3.70 -9.06 -14.50
CA GLU A 28 2.94 -8.28 -15.47
C GLU A 28 2.23 -7.16 -14.73
N VAL A 29 2.53 -5.91 -15.07
CA VAL A 29 1.76 -4.75 -14.58
C VAL A 29 0.68 -4.44 -15.62
N ILE A 30 -0.58 -4.50 -15.18
CA ILE A 30 -1.77 -4.50 -16.04
C ILE A 30 -2.69 -3.32 -15.72
N GLU A 31 -3.35 -2.80 -16.74
CA GLU A 31 -4.41 -1.79 -16.60
C GLU A 31 -5.81 -2.45 -16.64
N GLU A 32 -6.00 -3.43 -17.52
CA GLU A 32 -7.26 -4.16 -17.69
C GLU A 32 -7.02 -5.68 -17.61
N SER A 33 -7.79 -6.37 -16.76
CA SER A 33 -7.79 -7.84 -16.73
C SER A 33 -9.05 -8.40 -16.07
N GLU A 34 -9.36 -9.65 -16.36
CA GLU A 34 -10.45 -10.38 -15.72
C GLU A 34 -10.08 -10.92 -14.32
N GLU A 35 -8.78 -10.93 -13.99
CA GLU A 35 -8.23 -11.38 -12.71
C GLU A 35 -6.99 -10.56 -12.33
N VAL A 36 -6.79 -10.35 -11.02
CA VAL A 36 -5.65 -9.61 -10.47
C VAL A 36 -5.05 -10.44 -9.33
N ASP A 37 -3.75 -10.64 -9.29
CA ASP A 37 -3.10 -11.35 -8.19
C ASP A 37 -2.74 -10.42 -7.03
N ILE A 38 -2.21 -9.24 -7.37
CA ILE A 38 -1.70 -8.25 -6.42
C ILE A 38 -2.23 -6.86 -6.80
N PHE A 39 -2.89 -6.21 -5.86
CA PHE A 39 -3.28 -4.80 -5.94
C PHE A 39 -2.29 -3.98 -5.14
N VAL A 40 -1.76 -2.89 -5.71
CA VAL A 40 -0.87 -1.96 -5.00
C VAL A 40 -1.45 -0.56 -5.08
N TYR A 41 -1.57 0.11 -3.93
CA TYR A 41 -1.99 1.50 -3.86
C TYR A 41 -0.94 2.38 -3.18
N CYS A 42 -0.47 3.42 -3.87
CA CYS A 42 0.48 4.39 -3.33
C CYS A 42 -0.26 5.56 -2.65
N ILE A 43 -0.24 5.57 -1.32
CA ILE A 43 -0.82 6.61 -0.46
C ILE A 43 0.12 7.81 -0.40
N HIS A 44 0.17 8.57 -1.49
CA HIS A 44 0.98 9.78 -1.62
C HIS A 44 0.09 11.01 -1.88
N PRO A 45 -0.61 11.50 -0.83
CA PRO A 45 -1.50 12.65 -0.97
C PRO A 45 -0.72 13.90 -1.40
N PRO A 46 -1.34 14.82 -2.15
CA PRO A 46 -0.72 16.10 -2.47
C PRO A 46 -0.44 16.88 -1.19
N ALA A 47 0.67 17.62 -1.18
CA ALA A 47 1.06 18.45 -0.03
C ALA A 47 -0.04 19.45 0.33
N CYS A 48 -0.30 19.61 1.62
CA CYS A 48 -1.32 20.49 2.15
C CYS A 48 -0.75 21.29 3.32
N GLU A 49 -0.72 22.61 3.15
CA GLU A 49 -0.27 23.50 4.21
C GLU A 49 -1.25 23.52 5.38
N ALA A 50 -0.73 23.77 6.59
CA ALA A 50 -1.56 23.91 7.76
C ALA A 50 -2.63 25.01 7.58
N MET A 51 -3.84 24.71 8.03
CA MET A 51 -5.03 25.57 7.96
C MET A 51 -5.67 25.70 6.56
N ASP A 52 -5.15 25.04 5.53
CA ASP A 52 -5.84 24.93 4.25
C ASP A 52 -6.80 23.73 4.22
N TYR A 53 -8.00 23.94 4.76
CA TYR A 53 -9.04 22.92 4.80
C TYR A 53 -9.53 22.49 3.41
N ASN A 54 -9.49 23.37 2.41
CA ASN A 54 -9.94 23.02 1.07
C ASN A 54 -8.94 22.07 0.40
N ALA A 55 -7.64 22.35 0.53
CA ALA A 55 -6.60 21.44 0.08
C ALA A 55 -6.67 20.09 0.83
N LEU A 56 -6.92 20.10 2.14
CA LEU A 56 -7.07 18.88 2.93
C LEU A 56 -8.25 18.03 2.46
N LEU A 57 -9.42 18.63 2.26
CA LEU A 57 -10.61 17.92 1.78
C LEU A 57 -10.41 17.35 0.38
N LYS A 58 -9.74 18.11 -0.50
CA LYS A 58 -9.39 17.64 -1.83
C LYS A 58 -8.43 16.46 -1.77
N ALA A 59 -7.35 16.55 -0.99
CA ALA A 59 -6.40 15.46 -0.77
C ALA A 59 -7.08 14.21 -0.19
N TYR A 60 -8.03 14.40 0.72
CA TYR A 60 -8.82 13.31 1.30
C TYR A 60 -9.69 12.60 0.26
N ASP A 61 -10.39 13.35 -0.61
CA ASP A 61 -11.19 12.76 -1.68
C ASP A 61 -10.34 12.04 -2.74
N GLU A 62 -9.25 12.67 -3.18
CA GLU A 62 -8.37 12.17 -4.23
C GLU A 62 -7.50 10.99 -3.79
N THR A 63 -7.26 10.82 -2.47
CA THR A 63 -6.39 9.75 -1.95
C THR A 63 -7.15 8.76 -1.08
N ALA A 64 -7.82 9.21 -0.02
CA ALA A 64 -8.42 8.30 0.95
C ALA A 64 -9.73 7.68 0.45
N LEU A 65 -10.61 8.49 -0.15
CA LEU A 65 -11.84 7.97 -0.75
C LEU A 65 -11.54 7.19 -2.02
N GLU A 66 -10.57 7.64 -2.81
CA GLU A 66 -10.13 6.92 -4.01
C GLU A 66 -9.57 5.54 -3.69
N LEU A 67 -8.76 5.40 -2.63
CA LEU A 67 -8.30 4.10 -2.14
C LEU A 67 -9.48 3.13 -1.93
N LEU A 68 -10.55 3.58 -1.28
CA LEU A 68 -11.73 2.75 -1.02
C LEU A 68 -12.49 2.40 -2.30
N ARG A 69 -12.61 3.34 -3.25
CA ARG A 69 -13.23 3.10 -4.57
C ARG A 69 -12.44 2.05 -5.35
N LYS A 70 -11.12 2.23 -5.45
CA LYS A 70 -10.21 1.30 -6.15
C LYS A 70 -10.20 -0.07 -5.50
N VAL A 71 -10.11 -0.17 -4.18
CA VAL A 71 -10.24 -1.48 -3.52
C VAL A 71 -11.58 -2.13 -3.85
N SER A 72 -12.69 -1.39 -3.80
CA SER A 72 -14.01 -1.94 -4.14
C SER A 72 -14.11 -2.39 -5.60
N GLU A 73 -13.46 -1.69 -6.52
CA GLU A 73 -13.39 -2.02 -7.95
C GLU A 73 -12.61 -3.31 -8.20
N TYR A 74 -11.45 -3.47 -7.55
CA TYR A 74 -10.55 -4.60 -7.78
C TYR A 74 -10.86 -5.84 -6.94
N LEU A 75 -11.69 -5.74 -5.90
CA LEU A 75 -12.03 -6.88 -5.03
C LEU A 75 -12.54 -8.11 -5.81
N PRO A 76 -13.52 -8.00 -6.73
CA PRO A 76 -13.98 -9.16 -7.52
C PRO A 76 -12.91 -9.76 -8.43
N LEU A 77 -11.94 -8.96 -8.89
CA LEU A 77 -10.83 -9.42 -9.74
C LEU A 77 -9.76 -10.14 -8.91
N LEU A 78 -9.49 -9.61 -7.71
CA LEU A 78 -8.62 -10.25 -6.73
C LEU A 78 -9.18 -11.62 -6.30
N GLU A 79 -10.49 -11.76 -6.13
CA GLU A 79 -11.10 -13.06 -5.76
C GLU A 79 -10.82 -14.18 -6.75
N LYS A 80 -10.67 -13.85 -8.04
CA LYS A 80 -10.33 -14.77 -9.13
C LYS A 80 -8.82 -15.00 -9.25
N GLY A 81 -8.02 -14.04 -8.81
CA GLY A 81 -6.57 -14.14 -8.80
C GLY A 81 -6.03 -15.15 -7.80
N ARG A 82 -4.76 -15.50 -7.97
CA ARG A 82 -4.11 -16.58 -7.23
C ARG A 82 -3.64 -16.17 -5.84
N LYS A 83 -3.33 -14.88 -5.64
CA LYS A 83 -2.63 -14.39 -4.44
C LYS A 83 -3.50 -13.53 -3.51
N LYS A 84 -4.58 -12.91 -4.03
CA LYS A 84 -5.54 -12.08 -3.26
C LYS A 84 -4.86 -11.04 -2.36
N ARG A 85 -3.76 -10.44 -2.84
CA ARG A 85 -2.90 -9.59 -2.01
C ARG A 85 -3.19 -8.11 -2.25
N LEU A 86 -3.47 -7.39 -1.17
CA LEU A 86 -3.57 -5.94 -1.16
C LEU A 86 -2.32 -5.33 -0.53
N CYS A 87 -1.61 -4.54 -1.31
CA CYS A 87 -0.40 -3.86 -0.92
C CYS A 87 -0.65 -2.36 -0.87
N PHE A 88 -0.08 -1.69 0.13
CA PHE A 88 -0.17 -0.25 0.27
C PHE A 88 1.22 0.32 0.55
N VAL A 89 1.60 1.34 -0.20
CA VAL A 89 2.77 2.17 0.10
C VAL A 89 2.28 3.41 0.83
N THR A 90 2.81 3.68 2.01
CA THR A 90 2.50 4.88 2.80
C THR A 90 3.80 5.59 3.18
N SER A 91 3.73 6.75 3.82
CA SER A 91 4.91 7.42 4.39
C SER A 91 5.13 7.02 5.85
N LEU A 92 6.38 6.96 6.30
CA LEU A 92 6.73 6.82 7.72
C LEU A 92 6.15 7.94 8.60
N ASP A 93 5.90 9.12 8.03
CA ASP A 93 5.26 10.23 8.73
C ASP A 93 3.75 10.06 8.92
N SER A 94 3.15 9.02 8.32
CA SER A 94 1.74 8.67 8.53
C SER A 94 1.47 8.03 9.89
N SER A 95 2.51 7.55 10.58
CA SER A 95 2.42 7.04 11.94
C SER A 95 2.55 8.18 12.93
N ILE A 96 1.53 8.38 13.77
CA ILE A 96 1.49 9.46 14.77
C ILE A 96 2.69 9.38 15.73
N ASN A 97 3.15 8.16 16.04
CA ASN A 97 4.30 7.95 16.93
C ASN A 97 5.65 8.27 16.27
N ASN A 98 5.69 8.41 14.95
CA ASN A 98 6.91 8.66 14.20
C ASN A 98 6.95 10.04 13.53
N THR A 99 5.81 10.72 13.36
CA THR A 99 5.75 12.08 12.81
C THR A 99 6.64 13.05 13.62
N ARG A 100 7.64 13.66 12.97
CA ARG A 100 8.63 14.53 13.65
C ARG A 100 8.41 16.03 13.47
N THR A 101 7.56 16.42 12.52
CA THR A 101 7.31 17.83 12.18
C THR A 101 5.82 18.15 12.08
N GLY A 102 5.44 19.37 12.43
CA GLY A 102 4.09 19.90 12.23
C GLY A 102 3.98 20.66 10.90
N GLY A 103 2.77 21.10 10.54
CA GLY A 103 2.56 21.96 9.36
C GLY A 103 2.17 21.23 8.07
N HIS A 104 2.17 19.90 8.09
CA HIS A 104 1.94 19.01 6.94
C HIS A 104 0.62 18.27 7.10
N TRP A 105 -0.47 18.87 6.62
CA TRP A 105 -1.82 18.34 6.83
C TRP A 105 -2.15 17.14 5.95
N GLU A 106 -1.41 16.94 4.85
CA GLU A 106 -1.51 15.74 4.01
C GLU A 106 -1.24 14.45 4.79
N ARG A 107 -0.46 14.51 5.88
CA ARG A 107 -0.19 13.37 6.75
C ARG A 107 -1.44 12.88 7.49
N ILE A 108 -2.40 13.76 7.74
CA ILE A 108 -3.72 13.39 8.29
C ILE A 108 -4.44 12.47 7.30
N VAL A 109 -4.32 12.74 6.00
CA VAL A 109 -4.89 11.89 4.94
C VAL A 109 -4.21 10.53 4.94
N SER A 110 -2.88 10.46 4.97
CA SER A 110 -2.15 9.18 5.05
C SER A 110 -2.53 8.37 6.29
N ALA A 111 -2.64 9.01 7.45
CA ALA A 111 -3.09 8.36 8.69
C ALA A 111 -4.54 7.84 8.58
N SER A 112 -5.43 8.57 7.88
CA SER A 112 -6.79 8.10 7.62
C SER A 112 -6.82 6.88 6.69
N CYS A 113 -5.96 6.83 5.67
CA CYS A 113 -5.82 5.68 4.78
C CYS A 113 -5.33 4.45 5.55
N ASN A 114 -4.36 4.62 6.43
CA ASN A 114 -3.89 3.58 7.32
C ASN A 114 -5.04 2.95 8.13
N MET A 115 -5.92 3.78 8.70
CA MET A 115 -7.11 3.29 9.42
C MET A 115 -8.12 2.59 8.51
N ALA A 116 -8.32 3.09 7.29
CA ALA A 116 -9.15 2.43 6.27
C ALA A 116 -8.60 1.04 5.93
N VAL A 117 -7.29 0.93 5.71
CA VAL A 117 -6.58 -0.33 5.44
C VAL A 117 -6.72 -1.31 6.61
N LYS A 118 -6.62 -0.84 7.86
CA LYS A 118 -6.89 -1.68 9.04
C LYS A 118 -8.32 -2.22 9.06
N THR A 119 -9.30 -1.40 8.68
CA THR A 119 -10.71 -1.80 8.61
C THR A 119 -10.94 -2.83 7.50
N LEU A 120 -10.33 -2.61 6.33
CA LEU A 120 -10.34 -3.56 5.20
C LEU A 120 -9.73 -4.90 5.61
N PHE A 121 -8.58 -4.90 6.28
CA PHE A 121 -7.93 -6.11 6.77
C PHE A 121 -8.84 -6.91 7.69
N ASN A 122 -9.46 -6.27 8.69
CA ASN A 122 -10.36 -6.96 9.63
C ASN A 122 -11.52 -7.67 8.91
N ARG A 123 -11.98 -7.12 7.78
CA ARG A 123 -13.08 -7.69 6.98
C ARG A 123 -12.62 -8.75 5.98
N LEU A 124 -11.50 -8.52 5.29
CA LEU A 124 -11.07 -9.29 4.13
C LEU A 124 -10.10 -10.42 4.49
N ASN A 125 -9.30 -10.25 5.53
CA ASN A 125 -8.36 -11.30 5.97
C ASN A 125 -9.08 -12.63 6.30
N PRO A 126 -10.23 -12.65 7.01
CA PRO A 126 -11.00 -13.89 7.20
C PRO A 126 -11.50 -14.56 5.91
N LEU A 127 -11.56 -13.82 4.80
CA LEU A 127 -11.96 -14.32 3.47
C LEU A 127 -10.76 -14.80 2.64
N GLY A 128 -9.55 -14.82 3.22
CA GLY A 128 -8.33 -15.29 2.58
C GLY A 128 -7.56 -14.21 1.79
N PHE A 129 -7.91 -12.93 1.96
CA PHE A 129 -7.09 -11.84 1.41
C PHE A 129 -5.88 -11.56 2.30
N THR A 130 -4.77 -11.18 1.69
CA THR A 130 -3.52 -10.88 2.39
C THR A 130 -3.13 -9.42 2.25
N PHE A 131 -2.37 -8.90 3.21
CA PHE A 131 -2.03 -7.47 3.27
C PHE A 131 -0.53 -7.22 3.42
N ARG A 132 -0.04 -6.18 2.75
CA ARG A 132 1.32 -5.67 2.88
C ARG A 132 1.30 -4.15 2.98
N LEU A 133 1.88 -3.60 4.03
CA LEU A 133 2.04 -2.15 4.17
C LEU A 133 3.52 -1.80 4.25
N PHE A 134 3.99 -1.06 3.25
CA PHE A 134 5.36 -0.56 3.18
C PHE A 134 5.34 0.94 3.50
N ALA A 135 6.24 1.40 4.37
CA ALA A 135 6.43 2.82 4.63
C ALA A 135 7.71 3.32 3.98
N VAL A 136 7.57 4.34 3.14
CA VAL A 136 8.68 5.09 2.59
C VAL A 136 9.10 6.20 3.55
N GLU A 137 10.40 6.45 3.65
CA GLU A 137 10.91 7.64 4.36
C GLU A 137 10.77 8.88 3.47
N ASP A 138 11.15 8.75 2.20
CA ASP A 138 11.09 9.82 1.19
C ASP A 138 10.68 9.24 -0.18
N TYR A 139 9.54 9.69 -0.73
CA TYR A 139 9.08 9.28 -2.07
C TYR A 139 10.03 9.69 -3.20
N SER A 140 10.95 10.63 -2.97
CA SER A 140 12.00 10.99 -3.93
C SER A 140 13.18 10.01 -3.92
N GLU A 141 13.35 9.20 -2.87
CA GLU A 141 14.36 8.14 -2.81
C GLU A 141 13.87 6.89 -3.55
N LEU A 142 14.01 6.90 -4.88
CA LEU A 142 13.50 5.83 -5.75
C LEU A 142 14.02 4.42 -5.42
N SER A 143 15.15 4.30 -4.72
CA SER A 143 15.64 2.99 -4.24
C SER A 143 14.65 2.28 -3.31
N GLU A 144 13.79 3.04 -2.62
CA GLU A 144 12.74 2.51 -1.75
C GLU A 144 11.63 1.79 -2.51
N ALA A 145 11.40 2.14 -3.78
CA ALA A 145 10.46 1.40 -4.63
C ALA A 145 10.93 -0.05 -4.86
N SER A 146 12.23 -0.28 -5.01
CA SER A 146 12.78 -1.63 -5.14
C SER A 146 12.58 -2.48 -3.88
N TYR A 147 12.75 -1.86 -2.71
CA TYR A 147 12.47 -2.53 -1.43
C TYR A 147 10.97 -2.81 -1.26
N ALA A 148 10.11 -1.85 -1.64
CA ALA A 148 8.67 -2.02 -1.63
C ALA A 148 8.23 -3.18 -2.52
N ALA A 149 8.68 -3.23 -3.78
CA ALA A 149 8.38 -4.31 -4.72
C ALA A 149 8.83 -5.67 -4.15
N GLY A 150 10.07 -5.76 -3.65
CA GLY A 150 10.59 -6.98 -3.03
C GLY A 150 9.72 -7.46 -1.87
N TYR A 151 9.36 -6.55 -0.96
CA TYR A 151 8.49 -6.85 0.18
C TYR A 151 7.08 -7.32 -0.24
N MET A 152 6.51 -6.70 -1.27
CA MET A 152 5.17 -7.05 -1.76
C MET A 152 5.12 -8.41 -2.46
N LEU A 153 6.20 -8.80 -3.14
CA LEU A 153 6.29 -10.07 -3.86
C LEU A 153 6.58 -11.25 -2.94
N GLN A 154 7.39 -11.04 -1.90
CA GLN A 154 7.90 -12.09 -1.03
C GLN A 154 6.79 -12.81 -0.26
N ASP A 155 6.92 -14.13 -0.14
CA ASP A 155 6.19 -14.92 0.85
C ASP A 155 7.10 -15.09 2.07
N ARG A 156 6.69 -14.48 3.19
CA ARG A 156 7.52 -14.38 4.41
C ARG A 156 7.29 -15.52 5.40
N SER A 157 6.42 -16.48 5.07
CA SER A 157 6.19 -17.71 5.82
C SER A 157 6.22 -18.92 4.89
N MET A 158 7.11 -19.86 5.16
CA MET A 158 7.15 -21.18 4.53
C MET A 158 6.47 -22.25 5.40
N GLU A 159 6.11 -21.91 6.64
CA GLU A 159 5.41 -22.80 7.57
C GLU A 159 3.91 -22.83 7.28
N GLU A 160 3.31 -23.99 7.55
CA GLU A 160 1.85 -24.15 7.60
C GLU A 160 1.28 -23.24 8.70
N GLU A 161 0.18 -22.53 8.39
CA GLU A 161 -0.21 -21.28 9.04
C GLU A 161 -0.12 -21.26 10.58
N SER A 162 0.79 -20.48 11.14
CA SER A 162 0.79 -20.11 12.57
C SER A 162 0.50 -18.62 12.75
N HIS A 163 -0.28 -18.25 13.77
CA HIS A 163 -0.59 -16.84 14.05
C HIS A 163 0.64 -15.99 14.43
N GLN A 164 1.75 -16.62 14.82
CA GLN A 164 2.98 -15.95 15.22
C GLN A 164 3.95 -15.74 14.05
N HIS A 165 3.97 -16.67 13.07
CA HIS A 165 4.90 -16.67 11.95
C HIS A 165 4.24 -16.38 10.59
N SER A 166 2.90 -16.38 10.50
CA SER A 166 2.18 -15.97 9.30
C SER A 166 2.11 -14.44 9.23
N ASP A 167 3.11 -13.87 8.56
CA ASP A 167 3.14 -12.45 8.22
C ASP A 167 1.92 -12.03 7.36
N GLU A 168 1.22 -12.99 6.74
CA GLU A 168 -0.03 -12.75 6.01
C GLU A 168 -1.23 -12.46 6.93
N LYS A 169 -1.21 -12.99 8.18
CA LYS A 169 -2.27 -12.80 9.19
C LYS A 169 -2.03 -11.61 10.11
N ARG A 170 -0.98 -10.83 9.86
CA ARG A 170 -0.64 -9.62 10.63
C ARG A 170 -0.67 -8.43 9.69
N ILE A 171 -1.12 -7.30 10.23
CA ILE A 171 -1.04 -6.02 9.52
C ILE A 171 -0.07 -5.13 10.26
N VAL A 172 1.09 -4.93 9.66
CA VAL A 172 2.20 -4.14 10.18
C VAL A 172 2.74 -3.25 9.07
N ILE A 173 3.09 -2.02 9.43
CA ILE A 173 3.82 -1.11 8.56
C ILE A 173 5.30 -1.47 8.67
N ARG A 174 5.97 -1.72 7.55
CA ARG A 174 7.41 -2.02 7.49
C ARG A 174 8.16 -1.04 6.59
N ASP A 175 9.39 -0.69 6.94
CA ASP A 175 10.27 0.09 6.08
C ASP A 175 11.34 -0.76 5.36
N LYS A 176 12.25 -0.10 4.64
CA LYS A 176 13.38 -0.75 3.93
C LYS A 176 14.36 -1.51 4.83
N TYR A 177 14.33 -1.27 6.14
CA TYR A 177 15.16 -1.96 7.14
C TYR A 177 14.39 -3.05 7.88
N GLU A 178 13.18 -3.39 7.42
CA GLU A 178 12.24 -4.32 8.03
C GLU A 178 11.77 -3.94 9.44
N ARG A 179 11.95 -2.68 9.84
CA ARG A 179 11.46 -2.18 11.14
C ARG A 179 9.95 -2.10 11.11
N GLU A 180 9.31 -2.58 12.17
CA GLU A 180 7.85 -2.52 12.32
C GLU A 180 7.44 -1.21 13.02
N TYR A 181 6.47 -0.52 12.43
CA TYR A 181 5.93 0.73 12.96
C TYR A 181 4.50 0.57 13.43
N PRO A 182 4.12 1.20 14.56
CA PRO A 182 2.73 1.28 14.97
C PRO A 182 1.94 2.14 13.98
N TRP A 183 0.64 1.88 13.93
CA TRP A 183 -0.33 2.75 13.27
C TRP A 183 -0.28 4.18 13.81
#